data_AF-A0AAD6U0E6-F1
#
_entry.id   AF-A0AAD6U0E6-F1
#
_cell.length_a   1.000
_cell.length_b   1.000
_cell.length_c   1.000
_cell.angle_alpha   90.00
_cell.angle_beta   90.00
_cell.angle_gamma   90.00
#
_symmetry.space_group_name_H-M   'P 1'
#
loop_
_entity.id
_entity.type
_entity.pdbx_description
1 polymer ?
#
loop_
_entity_poly.entity_id
_entity_poly.type
_entity_poly.pdbx_seq_one_letter_code
_entity_poly.pdbx_strand_id
1 'polypeptide(L)'
;MRPPHRGLFPHVYRMEITAQASLACAVLTLITSRPCMCKFEILIDRYTGCGHRQWLHYTGRKVDCDWTNCRTSPQHMHGKTKNCACPSYVEDIEITRTTHETVCSSCVANRPKERL
;
A
#
# COMPACT_ATOMS: atom_id res chain seq x y z
N MET A 1 14.38 -56.40 -2.24
CA MET A 1 14.37 -55.14 -1.45
C MET A 1 13.23 -54.27 -1.95
N ARG A 2 12.46 -53.69 -1.04
CA ARG A 2 11.28 -52.86 -1.30
C ARG A 2 11.63 -51.63 -2.16
N PRO A 3 10.95 -51.35 -3.28
CA PRO A 3 10.49 -50.00 -3.62
C PRO A 3 9.11 -49.78 -2.91
N PRO A 4 8.32 -48.70 -3.06
CA PRO A 4 8.42 -47.51 -3.94
C PRO A 4 7.98 -46.20 -3.23
N HIS A 5 7.86 -45.08 -3.95
CA HIS A 5 6.75 -44.10 -3.89
C HIS A 5 6.90 -43.23 -5.17
N ARG A 6 6.17 -43.39 -6.30
CA ARG A 6 4.72 -43.21 -6.55
C ARG A 6 4.18 -42.05 -5.71
N GLY A 7 3.76 -40.91 -6.24
CA GLY A 7 3.04 -40.61 -7.48
C GLY A 7 1.68 -39.99 -7.12
N LEU A 8 1.13 -39.22 -8.05
CA LEU A 8 -0.32 -38.95 -8.23
C LEU A 8 -0.99 -37.86 -7.36
N PHE A 9 -1.46 -36.82 -8.05
CA PHE A 9 -2.75 -36.19 -7.76
C PHE A 9 -3.86 -37.26 -7.70
N PRO A 10 -4.82 -37.15 -6.77
CA PRO A 10 -6.17 -36.73 -7.17
C PRO A 10 -6.77 -35.73 -6.16
N HIS A 11 -7.49 -34.70 -6.60
CA HIS A 11 -8.94 -34.69 -6.81
C HIS A 11 -9.78 -35.16 -5.59
N VAL A 12 -10.74 -34.29 -5.25
CA VAL A 12 -11.98 -34.50 -4.48
C VAL A 12 -11.84 -34.59 -2.95
N TYR A 13 -11.91 -33.43 -2.27
CA TYR A 13 -12.46 -33.40 -0.92
C TYR A 13 -13.99 -33.24 -1.01
N ARG A 14 -14.64 -34.38 -0.76
CA ARG A 14 -16.06 -34.58 -0.52
C ARG A 14 -16.46 -33.86 0.77
N MET A 15 -17.23 -32.78 0.66
CA MET A 15 -17.88 -32.15 1.81
C MET A 15 -19.32 -32.67 1.87
N GLU A 16 -19.57 -33.61 2.78
CA GLU A 16 -20.92 -33.82 3.28
C GLU A 16 -20.88 -34.01 4.80
N ILE A 17 -21.99 -33.57 5.39
CA ILE A 17 -22.54 -33.91 6.70
C ILE A 17 -22.25 -32.90 7.82
N THR A 18 -23.19 -31.94 7.86
CA THR A 18 -23.99 -31.49 9.00
C THR A 18 -23.27 -31.01 10.26
N ALA A 19 -23.65 -29.82 10.72
CA ALA A 19 -24.71 -29.71 11.73
C ALA A 19 -24.89 -28.25 12.12
N GLN A 20 -26.14 -27.92 12.37
CA GLN A 20 -26.65 -26.66 12.88
C GLN A 20 -25.81 -26.11 14.05
N ALA A 21 -25.35 -24.87 13.92
CA ALA A 21 -25.30 -23.93 15.03
C ALA A 21 -25.16 -22.51 14.49
N SER A 22 -26.17 -21.69 14.80
CA SER A 22 -26.06 -20.23 14.93
C SER A 22 -26.01 -19.40 13.64
N LEU A 23 -27.19 -19.24 13.03
CA LEU A 23 -27.54 -18.24 12.00
C LEU A 23 -27.41 -16.76 12.43
N ALA A 24 -26.57 -16.41 13.43
CA ALA A 24 -26.55 -15.08 14.02
C ALA A 24 -25.17 -14.38 14.11
N CYS A 25 -24.04 -15.01 13.72
CA CYS A 25 -22.72 -14.40 13.96
C CYS A 25 -21.79 -14.23 12.76
N ALA A 26 -22.08 -14.81 11.59
CA ALA A 26 -21.08 -14.88 10.51
C ALA A 26 -21.21 -13.83 9.40
N VAL A 27 -22.20 -12.94 9.44
CA VAL A 27 -22.43 -11.93 8.37
C VAL A 27 -21.84 -10.55 8.71
N LEU A 28 -21.37 -10.32 9.95
CA LEU A 28 -20.89 -9.02 10.41
C LEU A 28 -19.36 -8.82 10.38
N THR A 29 -18.56 -9.85 10.07
CA THR A 29 -17.08 -9.75 10.14
C THR A 29 -16.39 -9.42 8.82
N LEU A 30 -17.11 -9.28 7.71
CA LEU A 30 -16.52 -8.95 6.39
C LEU A 30 -16.67 -7.49 5.95
N ILE A 31 -17.21 -6.58 6.78
CA ILE A 31 -17.56 -5.20 6.35
C ILE A 31 -16.68 -4.09 6.96
N THR A 32 -15.79 -4.34 7.93
CA THR A 32 -15.14 -3.22 8.66
C THR A 32 -13.62 -3.23 8.73
N SER A 33 -12.90 -3.97 7.88
CA SER A 33 -11.47 -3.69 7.66
C SER A 33 -11.32 -2.49 6.71
N ARG A 34 -11.73 -1.29 7.16
CA ARG A 34 -11.39 -0.04 6.47
C ARG A 34 -9.87 0.03 6.42
N PRO A 35 -9.21 0.10 5.25
CA PRO A 35 -7.75 0.27 5.24
C PRO A 35 -7.38 1.54 6.01
N CYS A 36 -6.46 1.44 6.98
CA CYS A 36 -5.91 2.61 7.68
C CYS A 36 -5.05 3.39 6.69
N MET A 37 -5.57 4.46 6.09
CA MET A 37 -4.82 5.25 5.13
C MET A 37 -4.37 6.55 5.77
N CYS A 38 -3.14 6.54 6.31
CA CYS A 38 -2.46 7.78 6.67
C CYS A 38 -1.94 8.41 5.38
N LYS A 39 -2.10 9.72 5.22
CA LYS A 39 -1.63 10.43 4.03
C LYS A 39 -0.62 11.51 4.38
N PHE A 40 0.41 11.68 3.58
CA PHE A 40 1.43 12.72 3.75
C PHE A 40 1.40 13.66 2.55
N GLU A 41 1.31 14.95 2.82
CA GLU A 41 1.29 15.96 1.77
C GLU A 41 2.72 16.18 1.24
N ILE A 42 2.91 15.97 -0.06
CA ILE A 42 4.17 16.18 -0.76
C ILE A 42 4.01 17.31 -1.79
N LEU A 43 4.94 18.25 -1.79
CA LEU A 43 5.01 19.26 -2.85
C LEU A 43 5.75 18.70 -4.05
N ILE A 44 5.19 18.91 -5.24
CA ILE A 44 5.76 18.50 -6.51
C ILE A 44 5.81 19.68 -7.49
N ASP A 45 6.81 19.67 -8.37
CA ASP A 45 6.81 20.50 -9.58
C ASP A 45 6.42 19.65 -10.78
N ARG A 46 5.59 20.21 -11.67
CA ARG A 46 5.10 19.53 -12.87
C ARG A 46 5.71 20.16 -14.11
N TYR A 47 6.33 19.36 -14.97
CA TYR A 47 6.96 19.82 -16.21
C TYR A 47 6.11 19.37 -17.40
N THR A 48 5.33 20.26 -18.01
CA THR A 48 4.45 19.91 -19.14
C THR A 48 5.24 19.66 -20.43
N GLY A 49 6.44 20.22 -20.57
CA GLY A 49 7.32 19.96 -21.71
C GLY A 49 7.83 18.52 -21.81
N CYS A 50 7.79 17.73 -20.73
CA CYS A 50 8.14 16.30 -20.73
C CYS A 50 7.14 15.39 -19.99
N GLY A 51 6.09 15.94 -19.37
CA GLY A 51 5.12 15.19 -18.58
C GLY A 51 5.61 14.70 -17.22
N HIS A 52 6.86 15.01 -16.83
CA HIS A 52 7.42 14.55 -15.57
C HIS A 52 6.91 15.36 -14.36
N ARG A 53 6.89 14.69 -13.21
CA ARG A 53 6.68 15.29 -11.90
C ARG A 53 7.97 15.14 -11.10
N GLN A 54 8.42 16.22 -10.49
CA GLN A 54 9.58 16.20 -9.61
C GLN A 54 9.12 16.40 -8.18
N TRP A 55 9.35 15.40 -7.34
CA TRP A 55 9.06 15.46 -5.92
C TRP A 55 10.07 16.40 -5.24
N LEU A 56 9.57 17.32 -4.40
CA LEU A 56 10.39 18.31 -3.71
C LEU A 56 10.63 17.91 -2.25
N HIS A 57 9.62 18.07 -1.41
CA HIS A 57 9.67 17.74 0.01
C HIS A 57 8.25 17.57 0.56
N TYR A 58 8.15 16.84 1.66
CA TYR A 58 6.93 16.74 2.45
C TYR A 58 6.69 18.04 3.22
N THR A 59 5.45 18.52 3.26
CA THR A 59 5.10 19.76 3.99
C THR A 59 4.97 19.54 5.50
N GLY A 60 5.00 18.27 5.94
CA GLY A 60 4.71 17.87 7.30
C GLY A 60 3.21 17.80 7.61
N ARG A 61 2.33 18.24 6.68
CA ARG A 61 0.90 18.01 6.80
C ARG A 61 0.62 16.54 6.55
N LYS A 62 -0.07 15.92 7.49
CA LYS A 62 -0.52 14.54 7.39
C LYS A 62 -2.00 14.45 7.70
N VAL A 63 -2.69 13.56 6.98
CA VAL A 63 -4.04 13.13 7.32
C VAL A 63 -3.90 11.83 8.07
N ASP A 64 -4.39 11.83 9.30
CA ASP A 64 -4.38 10.63 10.13
C ASP A 64 -5.61 9.76 9.87
N CYS A 65 -5.47 8.46 10.09
CA CYS A 65 -6.59 7.52 10.00
C CYS A 65 -7.28 7.27 11.36
N ASP A 66 -6.75 7.85 12.44
CA ASP A 66 -7.17 7.78 13.84
C ASP A 66 -7.37 6.35 14.37
N TRP A 67 -6.69 5.38 13.77
CA TRP A 67 -6.88 3.97 14.11
C TRP A 67 -5.81 3.47 15.08
N THR A 68 -6.25 2.89 16.20
CA THR A 68 -5.39 2.31 17.23
C THR A 68 -4.54 1.14 16.77
N ASN A 69 -4.93 0.49 15.67
CA ASN A 69 -4.19 -0.60 15.04
C ASN A 69 -3.34 -0.14 13.84
N CYS A 70 -3.14 1.17 13.65
CA CYS A 70 -2.31 1.70 12.58
C CYS A 70 -0.98 2.20 13.12
N ARG A 71 0.13 1.60 12.70
CA ARG A 71 1.47 1.96 13.20
C ARG A 71 1.84 3.44 12.97
N THR A 72 1.28 4.08 11.95
CA THR A 72 1.58 5.47 11.59
C THR A 72 0.68 6.50 12.27
N SER A 73 -0.40 6.05 12.92
CA SER A 73 -1.32 6.91 13.65
C SER A 73 -0.75 7.31 15.02
N PRO A 74 -0.96 8.54 15.52
CA PRO A 74 -0.66 8.90 16.90
C PRO A 74 -1.59 8.16 17.89
N GLN A 75 -2.74 7.66 17.44
CA GLN A 75 -3.65 6.84 18.25
C GLN A 75 -3.19 5.39 18.35
N HIS A 76 -2.09 5.02 17.69
CA HIS A 76 -1.52 3.69 17.72
C HIS A 76 -1.29 3.20 19.16
N MET A 77 -1.91 2.08 19.52
CA MET A 77 -1.82 1.52 20.86
C MET A 77 -1.70 -0.01 20.81
N HIS A 78 -0.65 -0.54 21.44
CA HIS A 78 -0.58 -1.94 21.85
C HIS A 78 0.32 -2.07 23.08
N GLY A 79 0.33 -3.27 23.69
CA GLY A 79 1.20 -3.58 24.82
C GLY A 79 2.69 -3.36 24.50
N LYS A 80 3.55 -3.40 25.53
CA LYS A 80 5.01 -3.14 25.47
C LYS A 80 5.82 -4.16 24.62
N THR A 81 5.24 -4.77 23.61
CA THR A 81 5.95 -5.62 22.65
C THR A 81 6.85 -4.74 21.79
N LYS A 82 8.14 -5.10 21.72
CA LYS A 82 9.13 -4.39 20.91
C LYS A 82 8.86 -4.52 19.41
N ASN A 83 8.17 -5.59 19.00
CA ASN A 83 7.79 -5.84 17.62
C ASN A 83 6.30 -5.56 17.43
N CYS A 84 5.99 -4.34 17.01
CA CYS A 84 4.68 -3.97 16.52
C CYS A 84 4.36 -4.80 15.26
N ALA A 85 3.21 -5.48 15.17
CA ALA A 85 2.77 -6.16 13.94
C ALA A 85 1.65 -5.41 13.20
N CYS A 86 1.31 -4.19 13.67
CA CYS A 86 0.23 -3.40 13.13
C CYS A 86 0.54 -2.95 11.70
N PRO A 87 -0.47 -2.97 10.79
CA PRO A 87 -0.30 -2.47 9.45
C PRO A 87 -0.04 -0.96 9.46
N SER A 88 0.67 -0.50 8.44
CA SER A 88 0.80 0.91 8.08
C SER A 88 0.49 1.03 6.60
N TYR A 89 -0.56 1.76 6.24
CA TYR A 89 -0.74 2.20 4.86
C TYR A 89 -0.50 3.70 4.81
N VAL A 90 0.50 4.05 4.01
CA VAL A 90 0.96 5.41 3.80
C VAL A 90 0.74 5.75 2.34
N GLU A 91 -0.01 6.81 2.08
CA GLU A 91 -0.15 7.41 0.75
C GLU A 91 0.41 8.82 0.71
N ASP A 92 0.87 9.23 -0.46
CA ASP A 92 1.29 10.60 -0.70
C ASP A 92 0.14 11.39 -1.36
N ILE A 93 -0.18 12.56 -0.79
CA ILE A 93 -1.04 13.56 -1.42
C ILE A 93 -0.14 14.50 -2.20
N GLU A 94 -0.12 14.35 -3.52
CA GLU A 94 0.64 15.23 -4.41
C GLU A 94 -0.03 16.61 -4.53
N ILE A 95 0.65 17.65 -4.05
CA ILE A 95 0.26 19.04 -4.26
C ILE A 95 1.23 19.67 -5.25
N THR A 96 0.70 20.10 -6.40
CA THR A 96 1.53 20.79 -7.39
C THR A 96 1.83 22.20 -6.92
N ARG A 97 3.11 22.49 -6.66
CA ARG A 97 3.58 23.83 -6.29
C ARG A 97 3.67 24.72 -7.52
N THR A 98 4.35 24.26 -8.57
CA THR A 98 4.57 25.03 -9.78
C THR A 98 4.48 24.13 -11.00
N THR A 99 3.91 24.67 -12.08
CA THR A 99 3.91 24.02 -13.38
C THR A 99 4.87 24.76 -14.30
N HIS A 100 5.84 24.04 -14.85
CA HIS A 100 6.81 24.54 -15.81
C HIS A 100 6.43 24.07 -17.21
N GLU A 101 6.42 25.00 -18.17
CA GLU A 101 6.21 24.69 -19.59
C GLU A 101 7.44 24.07 -20.26
N THR A 102 8.56 24.02 -19.53
CA THR A 102 9.83 23.49 -20.01
C THR A 102 9.99 22.00 -19.71
N VAL A 103 10.99 21.40 -20.33
CA VAL A 103 11.46 20.05 -19.99
C VAL A 103 12.22 20.06 -18.66
N CYS A 104 12.09 19.01 -17.85
CA CYS A 104 12.81 18.91 -16.58
C CYS A 104 14.33 18.74 -16.79
N SER A 105 15.11 19.09 -15.75
CA SER A 105 16.58 19.01 -15.77
C SER A 105 17.09 17.61 -16.12
N SER A 106 16.45 16.56 -15.60
CA SER A 106 16.79 15.17 -15.92
C SER A 106 16.60 14.83 -17.40
N CYS A 107 15.56 15.37 -18.04
CA CYS A 107 15.34 15.18 -19.48
C CYS A 107 16.34 15.96 -20.32
N VAL A 108 16.74 17.16 -19.88
CA VAL A 108 17.77 17.96 -20.57
C VAL A 108 19.12 17.25 -20.51
N ALA A 109 19.49 16.70 -19.35
CA ALA A 109 20.75 16.01 -19.15
C ALA A 109 20.88 14.72 -20.00
N ASN A 110 19.76 14.04 -20.27
CA ASN A 110 19.72 12.81 -21.04
C ASN A 110 19.57 13.02 -22.55
N ARG A 111 19.66 14.25 -23.07
CA ARG A 111 19.60 14.47 -24.52
C ARG A 111 20.84 13.87 -25.19
N PRO A 112 20.68 13.13 -26.30
CA PRO A 112 21.81 12.64 -27.05
C PRO A 112 22.63 13.84 -27.53
N LYS A 113 23.92 13.84 -27.19
CA LYS A 113 24.87 14.81 -27.75
C LYS A 113 25.15 14.38 -29.18
N GLU A 114 24.72 15.18 -30.15
CA GLU A 114 25.13 14.97 -31.55
C GLU A 114 26.66 14.90 -31.60
N ARG A 115 27.19 13.80 -32.13
CA ARG A 115 28.62 13.67 -32.40
C ARG A 115 28.93 14.59 -33.57
N LEU A 116 29.55 15.72 -33.26
CA LEU A 116 30.34 16.49 -34.22
C LEU A 116 31.61 15.72 -34.59
#